data_AF-A0A0G4EZ73-F1
#
_entry.id   AF-A0A0G4EZ73-F1
#
_cell.length_a   1.000
_cell.length_b   1.000
_cell.length_c   1.000
_cell.angle_alpha   90.00
_cell.angle_beta   90.00
_cell.angle_gamma   90.00
#
_symmetry.space_group_name_H-M   'P 1'
#
loop_
_entity.id
_entity.type
_entity.pdbx_description
1 polymer ?
#
loop_
_entity_poly.entity_id
_entity_poly.type
_entity_poly.pdbx_seq_one_letter_code
_entity_poly.pdbx_strand_id
1 'polypeptide(L)'
;MSTGGEKAKGKAPHASQNSESLGESPSKMPKPGNPVAFWRSILSPPQSNQAGLDTDLAHLYMELLHDWAEPKDAVEAWGSGGKVRELTKALVQAILVSGQVLQDLKRGPMRGAQIKFACQGCNPSYEGGCCQSVTVPLPMIPLIHHANVLLSGALALLLWDSEELSEIQNEILSEILVEAPPGVNLPQFLQQSVVEGKPPVLPVLLGVVDNAQELAPKLALNALKLMSILVLRRPGPALQQMDELVLAEAIGRFSLYLLNLTRDPCKVKTWFGMSYVLDILPLLYFLGMMTRGKKAVAVIPNLVQILIAISEQLGSFNHDGEVDVPFPVEEFGCLRTAFPATMTVHAKRSATSRALLETHPASFTAACVVELLHWWEIQGVPVRSCSVDAFPSKEEAKRMTKKERNHSPSLDTRSSKAI
;
A
#
# COMPACT_ATOMS: atom_id res chain seq x y z
N MET A 1 -82.17 32.95 9.90
CA MET A 1 -80.90 33.67 9.72
C MET A 1 -79.82 32.91 10.47
N SER A 2 -78.70 32.63 9.80
CA SER A 2 -77.38 32.21 10.31
C SER A 2 -77.29 31.01 11.28
N THR A 3 -76.89 29.81 10.81
CA THR A 3 -75.52 29.30 10.53
C THR A 3 -74.79 28.76 11.76
N GLY A 4 -74.29 27.52 11.66
CA GLY A 4 -73.13 27.06 12.43
C GLY A 4 -73.25 25.64 12.97
N GLY A 5 -73.10 24.64 12.10
CA GLY A 5 -73.08 23.22 12.49
C GLY A 5 -71.71 22.77 12.98
N GLU A 6 -71.69 22.11 14.14
CA GLU A 6 -70.58 21.30 14.64
C GLU A 6 -70.48 19.99 13.85
N LYS A 7 -69.25 19.56 13.53
CA LYS A 7 -68.90 18.13 13.50
C LYS A 7 -67.39 17.93 13.64
N ALA A 8 -67.05 17.13 14.65
CA ALA A 8 -65.72 16.65 14.96
C ALA A 8 -65.31 15.46 14.07
N LYS A 9 -63.99 15.32 13.86
CA LYS A 9 -63.14 14.12 13.97
C LYS A 9 -62.10 14.02 12.84
N GLY A 10 -60.85 13.82 13.23
CA GLY A 10 -59.78 13.39 12.33
C GLY A 10 -58.38 13.76 12.84
N LYS A 11 -57.91 13.11 13.93
CA LYS A 11 -56.50 13.11 14.30
C LYS A 11 -55.74 12.17 13.35
N ALA A 12 -54.73 12.69 12.66
CA ALA A 12 -53.65 11.90 12.06
C ALA A 12 -52.30 12.54 12.49
N PRO A 13 -51.28 11.74 12.81
CA PRO A 13 -50.06 12.24 13.43
C PRO A 13 -49.10 12.87 12.41
N HIS A 14 -48.36 13.87 12.89
CA HIS A 14 -47.29 14.58 12.22
C HIS A 14 -46.28 13.63 11.55
N ALA A 15 -46.21 13.69 10.22
CA ALA A 15 -45.07 13.20 9.46
C ALA A 15 -43.95 14.25 9.50
N SER A 16 -42.78 13.78 9.89
CA SER A 16 -41.51 14.49 9.99
C SER A 16 -41.09 15.11 8.66
N GLN A 17 -40.97 16.43 8.62
CA GLN A 17 -40.08 17.10 7.68
C GLN A 17 -38.72 17.21 8.36
N ASN A 18 -37.78 16.34 7.98
CA ASN A 18 -36.35 16.49 8.16
C ASN A 18 -35.66 15.37 7.36
N SER A 19 -35.59 15.53 6.05
CA SER A 19 -34.79 14.66 5.18
C SER A 19 -34.41 15.42 3.90
N GLU A 20 -33.47 16.35 4.02
CA GLU A 20 -32.81 16.98 2.87
C GLU A 20 -31.49 17.62 3.36
N SER A 21 -30.47 16.78 3.59
CA SER A 21 -29.04 17.20 3.60
C SER A 21 -28.10 15.99 3.53
N LEU A 22 -28.37 15.07 2.60
CA LEU A 22 -27.41 14.04 2.20
C LEU A 22 -27.11 14.23 0.72
N GLY A 23 -25.95 14.80 0.41
CA GLY A 23 -25.51 14.95 -0.97
C GLY A 23 -24.52 16.07 -1.25
N GLU A 24 -23.59 16.38 -0.33
CA GLU A 24 -22.36 17.03 -0.79
C GLU A 24 -21.44 15.95 -1.34
N SER A 25 -21.35 15.89 -2.68
CA SER A 25 -20.31 15.13 -3.36
C SER A 25 -18.95 15.50 -2.75
N PRO A 26 -18.05 14.54 -2.49
CA PRO A 26 -16.73 14.85 -1.94
C PRO A 26 -16.09 15.94 -2.81
N SER A 27 -15.65 17.03 -2.16
CA SER A 27 -15.06 18.17 -2.85
C SER A 27 -13.87 17.69 -3.66
N LYS A 28 -13.99 17.68 -4.99
CA LYS A 28 -12.90 17.30 -5.89
C LYS A 28 -11.65 18.09 -5.55
N MET A 29 -10.50 17.41 -5.51
CA MET A 29 -9.21 18.07 -5.32
C MET A 29 -9.05 19.18 -6.39
N PRO A 30 -8.64 20.41 -6.00
CA PRO A 30 -8.55 21.51 -6.95
C PRO A 30 -7.51 21.19 -8.04
N LYS A 31 -7.95 21.26 -9.30
CA LYS A 31 -7.10 21.02 -10.46
C LYS A 31 -5.96 22.04 -10.51
N PRO A 32 -4.69 21.60 -10.66
CA PRO A 32 -3.57 22.52 -10.88
C PRO A 32 -3.82 23.39 -12.11
N GLY A 33 -3.41 24.67 -12.05
CA GLY A 33 -3.58 25.60 -13.17
C GLY A 33 -2.90 25.15 -14.47
N ASN A 34 -1.86 24.30 -14.36
CA ASN A 34 -1.26 23.59 -15.48
C ASN A 34 -0.96 22.12 -15.08
N PRO A 35 -1.87 21.18 -15.35
CA PRO A 35 -1.73 19.77 -14.97
C PRO A 35 -0.49 19.11 -15.58
N VAL A 36 -0.20 19.38 -16.85
CA VAL A 36 0.94 18.80 -17.57
C VAL A 36 2.27 19.28 -16.98
N ALA A 37 2.40 20.58 -16.69
CA ALA A 37 3.59 21.13 -16.06
C ALA A 37 3.75 20.63 -14.63
N PHE A 38 2.66 20.55 -13.86
CA PHE A 38 2.67 19.95 -12.53
C PHE A 38 3.15 18.49 -12.59
N TRP A 39 2.64 17.71 -13.53
CA TRP A 39 3.02 16.31 -13.64
C TRP A 39 4.49 16.12 -14.02
N ARG A 40 5.03 16.94 -14.92
CA ARG A 40 6.46 16.93 -15.25
C ARG A 40 7.34 17.40 -14.08
N SER A 41 6.81 18.24 -13.20
CA SER A 41 7.56 18.76 -12.05
C SER A 41 8.00 17.67 -11.07
N ILE A 42 7.32 16.50 -11.05
CA ILE A 42 7.67 15.39 -10.15
C ILE A 42 9.07 14.81 -10.39
N LEU A 43 9.63 15.01 -11.59
CA LEU A 43 10.99 14.58 -11.91
C LEU A 43 12.05 15.39 -11.13
N SER A 44 11.69 16.60 -10.71
CA SER A 44 12.60 17.45 -9.95
C SER A 44 12.55 17.05 -8.48
N PRO A 45 13.69 16.68 -7.86
CA PRO A 45 13.72 16.51 -6.42
C PRO A 45 13.32 17.85 -5.75
N PRO A 46 12.60 17.81 -4.62
CA PRO A 46 12.22 19.02 -3.91
C PRO A 46 13.49 19.80 -3.54
N GLN A 47 13.71 20.94 -4.19
CA GLN A 47 14.73 21.87 -3.74
C GLN A 47 14.18 22.57 -2.49
N SER A 48 15.01 22.72 -1.47
CA SER A 48 14.62 23.24 -0.14
C SER A 48 14.03 24.67 -0.14
N ASN A 49 13.80 25.30 -1.29
CA ASN A 49 13.31 26.67 -1.45
C ASN A 49 12.42 26.89 -2.70
N GLN A 50 11.74 25.87 -3.26
CA GLN A 50 10.78 26.13 -4.35
C GLN A 50 9.50 26.79 -3.83
N ALA A 51 9.47 28.13 -3.84
CA ALA A 51 8.28 28.91 -3.57
C ALA A 51 7.21 28.64 -4.65
N GLY A 52 6.04 28.13 -4.26
CA GLY A 52 4.85 28.08 -5.11
C GLY A 52 4.27 26.70 -5.40
N LEU A 53 4.95 25.63 -5.03
CA LEU A 53 4.32 24.32 -4.86
C LEU A 53 4.13 24.12 -3.36
N ASP A 54 2.91 23.90 -2.89
CA ASP A 54 2.70 23.31 -1.56
C ASP A 54 3.27 21.88 -1.62
N THR A 55 4.60 21.79 -1.51
CA THR A 55 5.37 20.55 -1.65
C THR A 55 4.93 19.50 -0.65
N ASP A 56 4.31 19.91 0.45
CA ASP A 56 3.92 19.03 1.54
C ASP A 56 2.78 18.07 1.16
N LEU A 57 2.04 18.35 0.08
CA LEU A 57 0.90 17.53 -0.40
C LEU A 57 1.10 16.94 -1.81
N ALA A 58 2.27 17.10 -2.43
CA ALA A 58 2.48 16.66 -3.82
C ALA A 58 2.18 15.17 -4.04
N HIS A 59 2.53 14.29 -3.10
CA HIS A 59 2.21 12.85 -3.19
C HIS A 59 0.70 12.59 -3.09
N LEU A 60 -0.05 13.38 -2.32
CA LEU A 60 -1.52 13.27 -2.23
C LEU A 60 -2.17 13.70 -3.55
N TYR A 61 -1.65 14.76 -4.19
CA TYR A 61 -2.05 15.12 -5.55
C TYR A 61 -1.80 13.97 -6.52
N MET A 62 -0.67 13.27 -6.41
CA MET A 62 -0.37 12.14 -7.27
C MET A 62 -1.24 10.90 -6.98
N GLU A 63 -1.69 10.71 -5.74
CA GLU A 63 -2.61 9.64 -5.38
C GLU A 63 -4.02 9.90 -5.91
N LEU A 64 -4.47 11.16 -5.84
CA LEU A 64 -5.77 11.59 -6.35
C LEU A 64 -5.67 12.10 -7.79
N LEU A 65 -4.70 11.61 -8.56
CA LEU A 65 -4.46 12.07 -9.93
C LEU A 65 -5.73 12.00 -10.80
N HIS A 66 -6.53 10.95 -10.65
CA HIS A 66 -7.78 10.77 -11.40
C HIS A 66 -8.86 11.81 -11.07
N ASP A 67 -8.77 12.50 -9.93
CA ASP A 67 -9.74 13.53 -9.53
C ASP A 67 -9.51 14.85 -10.27
N TRP A 68 -8.29 15.08 -10.77
CA TRP A 68 -7.91 16.38 -11.36
C TRP A 68 -7.22 16.31 -12.73
N ALA A 69 -6.63 15.18 -13.12
CA ALA A 69 -6.02 14.98 -14.43
C ALA A 69 -6.89 14.12 -15.34
N GLU A 70 -6.65 14.23 -16.64
CA GLU A 70 -7.22 13.35 -17.68
C GLU A 70 -6.12 12.54 -18.38
N PRO A 71 -6.43 11.39 -19.02
CA PRO A 71 -5.44 10.59 -19.75
C PRO A 71 -4.64 11.41 -20.79
N LYS A 72 -5.29 12.33 -21.50
CA LYS A 72 -4.63 13.25 -22.44
C LYS A 72 -3.54 14.12 -21.79
N ASP A 73 -3.73 14.52 -20.52
CA ASP A 73 -2.73 15.28 -19.77
C ASP A 73 -1.47 14.41 -19.54
N ALA A 74 -1.66 13.10 -19.38
CA ALA A 74 -0.58 12.12 -19.23
C ALA A 74 0.17 11.89 -20.54
N VAL A 75 -0.58 11.73 -21.64
CA VAL A 75 -0.02 11.56 -22.97
C VAL A 75 0.81 12.79 -23.34
N GLU A 76 0.30 13.99 -23.06
CA GLU A 76 1.06 15.22 -23.27
C GLU A 76 2.29 15.27 -22.35
N ALA A 77 2.15 14.92 -21.06
CA ALA A 77 3.25 14.95 -20.11
C ALA A 77 4.38 13.98 -20.50
N TRP A 78 4.05 12.73 -20.84
CA TRP A 78 4.96 11.59 -20.88
C TRP A 78 5.13 10.92 -22.25
N GLY A 79 4.15 11.03 -23.15
CA GLY A 79 4.09 10.27 -24.42
C GLY A 79 5.11 10.68 -25.49
N SER A 80 6.10 11.52 -25.18
CA SER A 80 7.09 11.99 -26.15
C SER A 80 8.50 12.07 -25.57
N GLY A 81 9.50 11.74 -26.39
CA GLY A 81 10.90 12.16 -26.19
C GLY A 81 11.65 11.45 -25.06
N GLY A 82 11.36 10.18 -24.76
CA GLY A 82 12.08 9.41 -23.74
C GLY A 82 11.78 9.83 -22.30
N LYS A 83 10.72 10.61 -22.07
CA LYS A 83 10.31 11.07 -20.73
C LYS A 83 9.86 9.94 -19.82
N VAL A 84 9.28 8.86 -20.37
CA VAL A 84 8.98 7.66 -19.58
C VAL A 84 10.26 7.05 -19.02
N ARG A 85 11.32 6.93 -19.85
CA ARG A 85 12.65 6.52 -19.39
C ARG A 85 13.23 7.46 -18.33
N GLU A 86 13.03 8.77 -18.45
CA GLU A 86 13.45 9.71 -17.41
C GLU A 86 12.69 9.49 -16.09
N LEU A 87 11.37 9.28 -16.16
CA LEU A 87 10.53 8.96 -15.01
C LEU A 87 10.98 7.66 -14.33
N THR A 88 11.20 6.59 -15.09
CA THR A 88 11.63 5.30 -14.52
C THR A 88 13.02 5.38 -13.90
N LYS A 89 13.96 6.09 -14.53
CA LYS A 89 15.28 6.35 -13.93
C LYS A 89 15.19 7.18 -12.65
N ALA A 90 14.40 8.25 -12.66
CA ALA A 90 14.18 9.08 -11.47
C ALA A 90 13.56 8.27 -10.34
N LEU A 91 12.53 7.47 -10.64
CA LEU A 91 11.89 6.55 -9.71
C LEU A 91 12.91 5.59 -9.09
N VAL A 92 13.65 4.84 -9.92
CA VAL A 92 14.63 3.84 -9.47
C VAL A 92 15.71 4.47 -8.60
N GLN A 93 16.22 5.64 -9.00
CA GLN A 93 17.21 6.37 -8.21
C GLN A 93 16.63 6.81 -6.86
N ALA A 94 15.41 7.36 -6.83
CA ALA A 94 14.78 7.86 -5.62
C ALA A 94 14.48 6.74 -4.61
N ILE A 95 13.99 5.58 -5.07
CA ILE A 95 13.75 4.42 -4.20
C ILE A 95 15.06 3.83 -3.66
N LEU A 96 16.11 3.77 -4.48
CA LEU A 96 17.41 3.23 -4.06
C LEU A 96 18.06 4.13 -3.00
N VAL A 97 18.10 5.44 -3.25
CA VAL A 97 18.62 6.43 -2.29
C VAL A 97 17.82 6.41 -1.00
N SER A 98 16.48 6.39 -1.08
CA SER A 98 15.62 6.38 0.11
C SER A 98 15.79 5.10 0.92
N GLY A 99 15.88 3.93 0.25
CA GLY A 99 16.13 2.65 0.90
C GLY A 99 17.46 2.63 1.64
N GLN A 100 18.55 3.11 1.02
CA GLN A 100 19.87 3.21 1.64
C GLN A 100 19.84 4.12 2.89
N VAL A 101 19.26 5.30 2.75
CA VAL A 101 19.15 6.29 3.82
C VAL A 101 18.34 5.75 5.02
N LEU A 102 17.27 5.01 4.76
CA LEU A 102 16.47 4.33 5.80
C LEU A 102 17.23 3.17 6.46
N GLN A 103 18.02 2.42 5.68
CA GLN A 103 18.87 1.34 6.22
C GLN A 103 19.93 1.91 7.18
N ASP A 104 20.57 3.00 6.81
CA ASP A 104 21.58 3.65 7.64
C ASP A 104 20.98 4.15 8.96
N LEU A 105 19.75 4.68 8.92
CA LEU A 105 19.00 5.06 10.12
C LEU A 105 18.66 3.85 11.02
N LYS A 106 18.31 2.70 10.42
CA LYS A 106 18.08 1.46 11.19
C LYS A 106 19.33 0.95 11.89
N ARG A 107 20.52 1.17 11.31
CA ARG A 107 21.81 0.72 11.87
C ARG A 107 22.35 1.63 12.98
N GLY A 108 21.82 2.85 13.11
CA GLY A 108 22.15 3.74 14.22
C GLY A 108 21.54 5.14 14.06
N PRO A 109 21.36 5.89 15.16
CA PRO A 109 20.83 7.24 15.09
C PRO A 109 21.80 8.13 14.29
N MET A 110 21.35 8.66 13.16
CA MET A 110 22.11 9.67 12.43
C MET A 110 22.31 10.90 13.32
N ARG A 111 23.54 11.42 13.38
CA ARG A 111 23.84 12.68 14.10
C ARG A 111 23.14 13.83 13.36
N GLY A 112 22.13 14.45 13.97
CA GLY A 112 21.41 15.57 13.37
C GLY A 112 20.21 16.03 14.17
N ALA A 113 19.70 17.23 13.84
CA ALA A 113 18.48 17.76 14.42
C ALA A 113 17.30 16.84 14.09
N GLN A 114 16.60 16.48 15.15
CA GLN A 114 15.53 15.51 15.20
C GLN A 114 14.20 16.28 15.16
N ILE A 115 13.43 16.20 14.07
CA ILE A 115 12.14 16.89 13.94
C ILE A 115 10.98 15.92 14.18
N LYS A 116 9.97 16.38 14.93
CA LYS A 116 8.65 15.73 14.97
C LYS A 116 7.95 15.96 13.64
N PHE A 117 7.76 14.88 12.89
CA PHE A 117 7.17 14.94 11.56
C PHE A 117 5.73 15.46 11.59
N ALA A 118 5.42 16.47 10.76
CA ALA A 118 4.09 17.08 10.64
C ALA A 118 3.50 16.99 9.21
N CYS A 119 4.21 16.37 8.25
CA CYS A 119 3.59 16.05 6.95
C CYS A 119 2.64 14.86 7.17
N GLN A 120 1.38 15.17 7.48
CA GLN A 120 0.30 14.20 7.66
C GLN A 120 0.08 13.28 6.45
N GLY A 121 0.66 13.58 5.28
CA GLY A 121 0.50 12.76 4.08
C GLY A 121 1.61 11.70 3.85
N CYS A 122 2.87 11.99 4.18
CA CYS A 122 3.99 11.02 4.03
C CYS A 122 4.12 10.06 5.21
N ASN A 123 3.65 10.51 6.37
CA ASN A 123 3.46 9.71 7.56
C ASN A 123 2.10 10.12 8.09
N PRO A 124 1.00 9.59 7.54
CA PRO A 124 -0.28 9.75 8.21
C PRO A 124 -0.09 9.12 9.58
N SER A 125 0.11 9.97 10.59
CA SER A 125 -0.42 9.65 11.88
C SER A 125 -1.91 9.47 11.58
N TYR A 126 -2.34 8.22 11.48
CA TYR A 126 -3.74 7.83 11.22
C TYR A 126 -4.68 8.25 12.36
N GLU A 127 -4.31 9.28 13.10
CA GLU A 127 -4.90 9.77 14.31
C GLU A 127 -4.89 11.30 14.20
N GLY A 128 -6.07 11.88 14.04
CA GLY A 128 -6.32 13.25 14.45
C GLY A 128 -6.18 13.37 15.97
N GLY A 129 -4.95 13.27 16.49
CA GLY A 129 -4.59 13.80 17.81
C GLY A 129 -3.92 12.90 18.84
N CYS A 130 -3.53 11.64 18.59
CA CYS A 130 -3.29 10.73 19.74
C CYS A 130 -2.13 9.72 19.75
N CYS A 131 -0.98 9.79 19.03
CA CYS A 131 0.29 9.20 19.52
C CYS A 131 1.54 9.34 18.62
N GLN A 132 2.66 9.54 19.33
CA GLN A 132 4.10 9.40 19.00
C GLN A 132 4.62 9.95 17.67
N SER A 133 5.25 11.13 17.77
CA SER A 133 6.13 11.68 16.76
C SER A 133 7.31 10.75 16.48
N VAL A 134 7.30 10.09 15.32
CA VAL A 134 8.54 9.50 14.76
C VAL A 134 9.47 10.65 14.44
N THR A 135 10.69 10.54 14.95
CA THR A 135 11.67 11.61 14.84
C THR A 135 12.63 11.26 13.72
N VAL A 136 12.49 11.93 12.58
CA VAL A 136 13.33 11.68 11.39
C VAL A 136 14.33 12.83 11.24
N PRO A 137 15.61 12.56 10.94
CA PRO A 137 16.57 13.60 10.58
C PRO A 137 16.07 14.46 9.40
N LEU A 138 16.11 15.79 9.57
CA LEU A 138 15.76 16.82 8.57
C LEU A 138 16.15 16.54 7.10
N PRO A 139 17.40 16.12 6.78
CA PRO A 139 17.82 15.98 5.38
C PRO A 139 17.16 14.79 4.65
N MET A 140 16.47 13.90 5.36
CA MET A 140 15.87 12.70 4.78
C MET A 140 14.45 12.92 4.25
N ILE A 141 13.74 13.91 4.80
CA ILE A 141 12.33 14.17 4.51
C ILE A 141 12.10 14.42 3.02
N PRO A 142 12.90 15.27 2.33
CA PRO A 142 12.72 15.51 0.90
C PRO A 142 12.94 14.26 0.05
N LEU A 143 13.86 13.36 0.47
CA LEU A 143 14.18 12.14 -0.28
C LEU A 143 13.05 11.11 -0.19
N ILE A 144 12.57 10.83 1.02
CA ILE A 144 11.44 9.91 1.25
C ILE A 144 10.19 10.45 0.55
N HIS A 145 9.93 11.76 0.68
CA HIS A 145 8.81 12.40 0.01
C HIS A 145 8.92 12.27 -1.52
N HIS A 146 10.08 12.58 -2.10
CA HIS A 146 10.30 12.50 -3.55
C HIS A 146 10.11 11.09 -4.08
N ALA A 147 10.67 10.08 -3.39
CA ALA A 147 10.45 8.68 -3.73
C ALA A 147 8.97 8.31 -3.67
N ASN A 148 8.24 8.82 -2.68
CA ASN A 148 6.80 8.57 -2.55
C ASN A 148 6.00 9.25 -3.68
N VAL A 149 6.32 10.49 -4.05
CA VAL A 149 5.70 11.19 -5.19
C VAL A 149 5.92 10.42 -6.50
N LEU A 150 7.15 9.98 -6.75
CA LEU A 150 7.49 9.22 -7.96
C LEU A 150 6.80 7.86 -8.00
N LEU A 151 6.74 7.16 -6.86
CA LEU A 151 5.99 5.91 -6.73
C LEU A 151 4.50 6.12 -6.98
N SER A 152 3.86 7.09 -6.32
CA SER A 152 2.45 7.42 -6.55
C SER A 152 2.18 7.78 -8.01
N GLY A 153 3.07 8.54 -8.65
CA GLY A 153 2.94 8.87 -10.07
C GLY A 153 3.06 7.67 -11.01
N ALA A 154 4.03 6.79 -10.77
CA ALA A 154 4.18 5.57 -11.56
C ALA A 154 3.00 4.61 -11.35
N LEU A 155 2.55 4.47 -10.10
CA LEU A 155 1.35 3.70 -9.74
C LEU A 155 0.13 4.23 -10.47
N ALA A 156 -0.10 5.55 -10.43
CA ALA A 156 -1.26 6.15 -11.07
C ALA A 156 -1.24 5.92 -12.59
N LEU A 157 -0.09 6.05 -13.26
CA LEU A 157 0.05 5.73 -14.69
C LEU A 157 -0.25 4.25 -15.01
N LEU A 158 0.24 3.33 -14.17
CA LEU A 158 0.08 1.89 -14.37
C LEU A 158 -1.33 1.39 -14.06
N LEU A 159 -2.05 2.07 -13.15
CA LEU A 159 -3.39 1.71 -12.71
C LEU A 159 -4.50 2.38 -13.52
N TRP A 160 -4.18 3.47 -14.24
CA TRP A 160 -5.17 4.18 -15.04
C TRP A 160 -5.69 3.31 -16.19
N ASP A 161 -6.95 2.89 -16.12
CA ASP A 161 -7.59 2.11 -17.16
C ASP A 161 -7.98 3.01 -18.35
N SER A 162 -7.04 3.20 -19.27
CA SER A 162 -7.24 3.99 -20.50
C SER A 162 -6.35 3.45 -21.62
N GLU A 163 -6.96 3.17 -22.79
CA GLU A 163 -6.23 2.70 -23.98
C GLU A 163 -5.19 3.72 -24.46
N GLU A 164 -5.45 5.02 -24.26
CA GLU A 164 -4.53 6.12 -24.61
C GLU A 164 -3.20 6.03 -23.86
N LEU A 165 -3.17 5.35 -22.71
CA LEU A 165 -1.99 5.20 -21.86
C LEU A 165 -1.24 3.89 -22.10
N SER A 166 -1.75 3.02 -22.98
CA SER A 166 -1.20 1.68 -23.20
C SER A 166 0.29 1.70 -23.63
N GLU A 167 0.68 2.65 -24.48
CA GLU A 167 2.09 2.82 -24.90
C GLU A 167 2.97 3.24 -23.71
N ILE A 168 2.55 4.25 -22.96
CA ILE A 168 3.27 4.73 -21.76
C ILE A 168 3.40 3.61 -20.73
N GLN A 169 2.32 2.88 -20.45
CA GLN A 169 2.31 1.77 -19.50
C GLN A 169 3.27 0.65 -19.93
N ASN A 170 3.26 0.27 -21.21
CA ASN A 170 4.17 -0.73 -21.73
C ASN A 170 5.63 -0.28 -21.68
N GLU A 171 5.91 1.00 -21.95
CA GLU A 171 7.25 1.56 -21.84
C GLU A 171 7.73 1.58 -20.38
N ILE A 172 6.87 1.99 -19.42
CA ILE A 172 7.19 1.91 -17.97
C ILE A 172 7.55 0.48 -17.58
N LEU A 173 6.70 -0.49 -17.95
CA LEU A 173 6.93 -1.90 -17.62
C LEU A 173 8.23 -2.43 -18.23
N SER A 174 8.54 -2.05 -19.47
CA SER A 174 9.75 -2.51 -20.18
C SER A 174 11.03 -1.87 -19.64
N GLU A 175 10.97 -0.62 -19.18
CA GLU A 175 12.11 0.07 -18.58
C GLU A 175 12.36 -0.39 -17.12
N ILE A 176 11.31 -0.77 -16.37
CA ILE A 176 11.42 -1.28 -15.00
C ILE A 176 11.81 -2.76 -14.96
N LEU A 177 11.20 -3.58 -15.82
CA LEU A 177 11.37 -5.03 -15.80
C LEU A 177 12.36 -5.46 -16.87
N VAL A 178 13.61 -5.60 -16.45
CA VAL A 178 14.66 -6.15 -17.29
C VAL A 178 14.51 -7.66 -17.38
N GLU A 179 14.41 -8.19 -18.59
CA GLU A 179 14.35 -9.63 -18.88
C GLU A 179 15.71 -10.14 -19.36
N ALA A 180 16.16 -11.27 -18.80
CA ALA A 180 17.43 -11.87 -19.21
C ALA A 180 17.28 -12.48 -20.62
N PRO A 181 18.23 -12.24 -21.55
CA PRO A 181 18.18 -12.89 -22.86
C PRO A 181 18.22 -14.42 -22.71
N PRO A 182 17.59 -15.17 -23.63
CA PRO A 182 17.61 -16.63 -23.59
C PRO A 182 19.03 -17.19 -23.53
N GLY A 183 19.28 -18.10 -22.59
CA GLY A 183 20.59 -18.75 -22.41
C GLY A 183 21.60 -17.95 -21.57
N VAL A 184 21.25 -16.76 -21.09
CA VAL A 184 22.11 -15.98 -20.17
C VAL A 184 21.89 -16.46 -18.73
N ASN A 185 22.99 -16.58 -17.98
CA ASN A 185 22.92 -16.87 -16.55
C ASN A 185 22.31 -15.67 -15.80
N LEU A 186 21.13 -15.88 -15.21
CA LEU A 186 20.35 -14.83 -14.56
C LEU A 186 21.13 -14.07 -13.45
N PRO A 187 21.84 -14.73 -12.50
CA PRO A 187 22.70 -14.02 -11.56
C PRO A 187 23.74 -13.09 -12.21
N GLN A 188 24.42 -13.55 -13.27
CA GLN A 188 25.39 -12.73 -14.00
C GLN A 188 24.71 -11.55 -14.70
N PHE A 189 23.53 -11.78 -15.29
CA PHE A 189 22.73 -10.73 -15.93
C PHE A 189 22.29 -9.64 -14.95
N LEU A 190 21.79 -10.03 -13.78
CA LEU A 190 21.39 -9.07 -12.74
C LEU A 190 22.60 -8.28 -12.24
N GLN A 191 23.75 -8.94 -12.06
CA GLN A 191 24.98 -8.26 -11.67
C GLN A 191 25.45 -7.26 -12.74
N GLN A 192 25.42 -7.66 -14.01
CA GLN A 192 25.75 -6.77 -15.13
C GLN A 192 24.77 -5.59 -15.21
N SER A 193 23.48 -5.84 -15.00
CA SER A 193 22.45 -4.79 -15.02
C SER A 193 22.72 -3.73 -13.94
N VAL A 194 23.15 -4.14 -12.74
CA VAL A 194 23.60 -3.20 -11.69
C VAL A 194 24.81 -2.37 -12.15
N VAL A 195 25.80 -3.00 -12.78
CA VAL A 195 26.99 -2.31 -13.32
C VAL A 195 26.62 -1.30 -14.41
N GLU A 196 25.61 -1.62 -15.23
CA GLU A 196 25.09 -0.75 -16.28
C GLU A 196 24.14 0.34 -15.77
N GLY A 197 23.95 0.45 -14.45
CA GLY A 197 23.06 1.44 -13.84
C GLY A 197 21.57 1.13 -14.03
N LYS A 198 21.23 -0.14 -14.28
CA LYS A 198 19.86 -0.67 -14.39
C LYS A 198 19.64 -1.73 -13.30
N PRO A 199 19.60 -1.33 -12.02
CA PRO A 199 19.44 -2.30 -10.94
C PRO A 199 18.09 -3.02 -11.07
N PRO A 200 18.01 -4.30 -10.68
CA PRO A 200 16.74 -5.03 -10.69
C PRO A 200 15.77 -4.38 -9.71
N VAL A 201 14.64 -3.89 -10.23
CA VAL A 201 13.77 -2.99 -9.49
C VAL A 201 13.04 -3.71 -8.36
N LEU A 202 12.65 -4.98 -8.52
CA LEU A 202 11.96 -5.72 -7.46
C LEU A 202 12.80 -5.86 -6.18
N PRO A 203 14.06 -6.32 -6.23
CA PRO A 203 14.94 -6.31 -5.07
C PRO A 203 15.12 -4.93 -4.43
N VAL A 204 15.19 -3.86 -5.24
CA VAL A 204 15.29 -2.48 -4.72
C VAL A 204 14.02 -2.08 -3.97
N LEU A 205 12.84 -2.36 -4.54
CA LEU A 205 11.55 -2.11 -3.89
C LEU A 205 11.42 -2.94 -2.60
N LEU A 206 11.85 -4.21 -2.60
CA LEU A 206 11.83 -5.05 -1.40
C LEU A 206 12.72 -4.46 -0.30
N GLY A 207 13.92 -4.00 -0.65
CA GLY A 207 14.80 -3.28 0.28
C GLY A 207 14.14 -2.02 0.84
N VAL A 208 13.38 -1.28 0.03
CA VAL A 208 12.59 -0.14 0.51
C VAL A 208 11.53 -0.58 1.50
N VAL A 209 10.76 -1.64 1.21
CA VAL A 209 9.74 -2.17 2.12
C VAL A 209 10.35 -2.54 3.47
N ASP A 210 11.42 -3.33 3.45
CA ASP A 210 12.13 -3.77 4.65
C ASP A 210 12.65 -2.60 5.47
N ASN A 211 13.18 -1.55 4.83
CA ASN A 211 13.76 -0.40 5.52
C ASN A 211 12.71 0.65 5.92
N ALA A 212 11.60 0.77 5.19
CA ALA A 212 10.60 1.81 5.36
C ALA A 212 9.40 1.38 6.22
N GLN A 213 9.12 0.08 6.39
CA GLN A 213 7.88 -0.39 7.04
C GLN A 213 7.55 0.27 8.39
N GLU A 214 8.57 0.62 9.19
CA GLU A 214 8.40 1.24 10.51
C GLU A 214 8.57 2.76 10.49
N LEU A 215 9.38 3.28 9.56
CA LEU A 215 9.84 4.67 9.54
C LEU A 215 9.10 5.55 8.53
N ALA A 216 8.67 4.95 7.42
CA ALA A 216 7.90 5.57 6.34
C ALA A 216 6.90 4.53 5.77
N PRO A 217 5.86 4.14 6.53
CA PRO A 217 4.96 3.04 6.14
C PRO A 217 4.26 3.26 4.81
N LYS A 218 3.96 4.52 4.46
CA LYS A 218 3.37 4.88 3.17
C LYS A 218 4.31 4.60 1.98
N LEU A 219 5.60 4.85 2.15
CA LEU A 219 6.61 4.51 1.15
C LEU A 219 6.73 2.99 0.98
N ALA A 220 6.78 2.25 2.09
CA ALA A 220 6.79 0.78 2.07
C ALA A 220 5.57 0.22 1.35
N LEU A 221 4.39 0.79 1.62
CA LEU A 221 3.17 0.41 0.93
C LEU A 221 3.26 0.66 -0.57
N ASN A 222 3.55 1.88 -0.99
CA ASN A 222 3.56 2.22 -2.41
C ASN A 222 4.60 1.38 -3.17
N ALA A 223 5.72 1.03 -2.51
CA ALA A 223 6.68 0.07 -3.05
C ALA A 223 6.08 -1.34 -3.20
N LEU A 224 5.36 -1.86 -2.20
CA LEU A 224 4.65 -3.14 -2.27
C LEU A 224 3.57 -3.16 -3.36
N LYS A 225 2.76 -2.11 -3.44
CA LYS A 225 1.72 -1.96 -4.47
C LYS A 225 2.34 -1.99 -5.85
N LEU A 226 3.47 -1.29 -6.04
CA LEU A 226 4.19 -1.31 -7.32
C LEU A 226 4.71 -2.72 -7.62
N MET A 227 5.33 -3.41 -6.65
CA MET A 227 5.76 -4.81 -6.85
C MET A 227 4.59 -5.71 -7.26
N SER A 228 3.44 -5.61 -6.61
CA SER A 228 2.24 -6.36 -6.96
C SER A 228 1.77 -6.08 -8.38
N ILE A 229 1.73 -4.82 -8.81
CA ILE A 229 1.34 -4.44 -10.18
C ILE A 229 2.35 -4.96 -11.21
N LEU A 230 3.65 -4.85 -10.93
CA LEU A 230 4.70 -5.35 -11.82
C LEU A 230 4.58 -6.86 -12.02
N VAL A 231 4.47 -7.61 -10.92
CA VAL A 231 4.24 -9.07 -10.96
C VAL A 231 2.95 -9.38 -11.68
N LEU A 232 1.92 -8.56 -11.51
CA LEU A 232 0.65 -8.82 -12.15
C LEU A 232 0.69 -8.67 -13.67
N ARG A 233 1.30 -7.59 -14.14
CA ARG A 233 1.32 -7.22 -15.56
C ARG A 233 2.35 -8.06 -16.33
N ARG A 234 3.44 -8.48 -15.68
CA ARG A 234 4.57 -9.20 -16.29
C ARG A 234 5.19 -10.19 -15.28
N PRO A 235 4.48 -11.27 -14.90
CA PRO A 235 4.91 -12.16 -13.82
C PRO A 235 6.25 -12.85 -14.09
N GLY A 236 6.50 -13.28 -15.34
CA GLY A 236 7.77 -13.92 -15.71
C GLY A 236 8.99 -13.02 -15.45
N PRO A 237 9.11 -11.88 -16.16
CA PRO A 237 10.23 -10.96 -15.96
C PRO A 237 10.35 -10.43 -14.52
N ALA A 238 9.22 -10.15 -13.86
CA ALA A 238 9.25 -9.67 -12.47
C ALA A 238 9.81 -10.73 -11.51
N LEU A 239 9.22 -11.92 -11.48
CA LEU A 239 9.60 -12.95 -10.51
C LEU A 239 11.02 -13.51 -10.74
N GLN A 240 11.57 -13.40 -11.95
CA GLN A 240 12.96 -13.76 -12.25
C GLN A 240 13.99 -12.86 -11.53
N GLN A 241 13.62 -11.65 -11.12
CA GLN A 241 14.57 -10.71 -10.51
C GLN A 241 14.86 -11.01 -9.03
N MET A 242 14.14 -11.94 -8.39
CA MET A 242 14.10 -12.06 -6.95
C MET A 242 14.12 -13.51 -6.47
N ASP A 243 14.77 -13.74 -5.34
CA ASP A 243 14.73 -15.01 -4.64
C ASP A 243 13.40 -15.17 -3.89
N GLU A 244 12.75 -16.33 -4.06
CA GLU A 244 11.41 -16.56 -3.52
C GLU A 244 11.37 -16.62 -2.00
N LEU A 245 12.46 -17.07 -1.36
CA LEU A 245 12.55 -17.14 0.09
C LEU A 245 12.69 -15.73 0.68
N VAL A 246 13.56 -14.91 0.10
CA VAL A 246 13.75 -13.51 0.52
C VAL A 246 12.45 -12.73 0.38
N LEU A 247 11.72 -12.92 -0.73
CA LEU A 247 10.40 -12.34 -0.90
C LEU A 247 9.41 -12.79 0.18
N ALA A 248 9.34 -14.11 0.42
CA ALA A 248 8.42 -14.66 1.39
C ALA A 248 8.70 -14.15 2.82
N GLU A 249 9.97 -14.04 3.21
CA GLU A 249 10.38 -13.49 4.52
C GLU A 249 9.94 -12.04 4.70
N ALA A 250 10.21 -11.20 3.69
CA ALA A 250 9.82 -9.79 3.71
C ALA A 250 8.29 -9.62 3.77
N ILE A 251 7.54 -10.39 2.97
CA ILE A 251 6.08 -10.39 3.03
C ILE A 251 5.59 -10.89 4.40
N GLY A 252 6.19 -11.94 4.96
CA GLY A 252 5.86 -12.43 6.30
C GLY A 252 5.95 -11.35 7.37
N ARG A 253 7.03 -10.57 7.37
CA ARG A 253 7.19 -9.42 8.29
C ARG A 253 6.15 -8.35 8.04
N PHE A 254 5.89 -8.01 6.77
CA PHE A 254 4.91 -6.99 6.42
C PHE A 254 3.46 -7.42 6.73
N SER A 255 3.12 -8.71 6.59
CA SER A 255 1.78 -9.23 6.93
C SER A 255 1.46 -9.08 8.41
N LEU A 256 2.46 -9.14 9.31
CA LEU A 256 2.26 -8.85 10.73
C LEU A 256 1.88 -7.38 10.96
N TYR A 257 2.51 -6.46 10.23
CA TYR A 257 2.13 -5.04 10.24
C TYR A 257 0.69 -4.85 9.76
N LEU A 258 0.28 -5.52 8.68
CA LEU A 258 -1.09 -5.49 8.18
C LEU A 258 -2.11 -6.02 9.19
N LEU A 259 -1.81 -7.12 9.87
CA LEU A 259 -2.66 -7.65 10.93
C LEU A 259 -2.84 -6.65 12.08
N ASN A 260 -1.78 -5.92 12.44
CA ASN A 260 -1.88 -4.88 13.46
C ASN A 260 -2.79 -3.73 13.02
N LEU A 261 -2.74 -3.34 11.74
CA LEU A 261 -3.63 -2.32 11.18
C LEU A 261 -5.10 -2.77 11.17
N THR A 262 -5.39 -4.01 10.78
CA THR A 262 -6.76 -4.53 10.71
C THR A 262 -7.39 -4.79 12.09
N ARG A 263 -6.56 -4.95 13.13
CA ARG A 263 -6.99 -5.08 14.53
C ARG A 263 -7.07 -3.76 15.29
N ASP A 264 -6.60 -2.66 14.71
CA ASP A 264 -6.62 -1.37 15.38
C ASP A 264 -8.09 -0.89 15.53
N PRO A 265 -8.48 -0.36 16.69
CA PRO A 265 -9.84 0.17 16.88
C PRO A 265 -10.13 1.42 16.02
N CYS A 266 -9.11 2.07 15.47
CA CYS A 266 -9.28 3.23 14.59
C CYS A 266 -9.76 2.78 13.19
N LYS A 267 -11.00 3.14 12.84
CA LYS A 267 -11.62 2.85 11.53
C LYS A 267 -10.75 3.22 10.33
N VAL A 268 -10.02 4.34 10.43
CA VAL A 268 -9.10 4.80 9.39
C VAL A 268 -7.96 3.79 9.19
N LYS A 269 -7.31 3.35 10.28
CA LYS A 269 -6.25 2.34 10.21
C LYS A 269 -6.76 1.00 9.71
N THR A 270 -7.96 0.58 10.12
CA THR A 270 -8.61 -0.62 9.59
C THR A 270 -8.83 -0.50 8.09
N TRP A 271 -9.34 0.64 7.62
CA TRP A 271 -9.57 0.91 6.19
C TRP A 271 -8.28 0.80 5.38
N PHE A 272 -7.20 1.43 5.85
CA PHE A 272 -5.89 1.30 5.23
C PHE A 272 -5.38 -0.14 5.29
N GLY A 273 -5.52 -0.82 6.43
CA GLY A 273 -5.19 -2.24 6.57
C GLY A 273 -5.86 -3.12 5.51
N MET A 274 -7.17 -2.91 5.26
CA MET A 274 -7.91 -3.62 4.22
C MET A 274 -7.39 -3.32 2.81
N SER A 275 -7.26 -2.03 2.48
CA SER A 275 -6.70 -1.57 1.20
C SER A 275 -5.33 -2.20 0.93
N TYR A 276 -4.49 -2.25 1.96
CA TYR A 276 -3.12 -2.75 1.85
C TYR A 276 -3.05 -4.27 1.75
N VAL A 277 -3.94 -4.99 2.43
CA VAL A 277 -4.10 -6.44 2.24
C VAL A 277 -4.41 -6.72 0.77
N LEU A 278 -5.38 -6.01 0.19
CA LEU A 278 -5.77 -6.16 -1.20
C LEU A 278 -4.61 -5.84 -2.16
N ASP A 279 -3.86 -4.78 -1.91
CA ASP A 279 -2.70 -4.37 -2.73
C ASP A 279 -1.59 -5.43 -2.76
N ILE A 280 -1.40 -6.23 -1.71
CA ILE A 280 -0.34 -7.28 -1.67
C ILE A 280 -0.79 -8.65 -2.20
N LEU A 281 -2.09 -8.86 -2.41
CA LEU A 281 -2.62 -10.17 -2.81
C LEU A 281 -2.00 -10.70 -4.12
N PRO A 282 -1.78 -9.90 -5.19
CA PRO A 282 -1.15 -10.40 -6.41
C PRO A 282 0.22 -11.03 -6.13
N LEU A 283 1.04 -10.36 -5.33
CA LEU A 283 2.37 -10.83 -4.97
C LEU A 283 2.31 -12.16 -4.19
N LEU A 284 1.40 -12.27 -3.22
CA LEU A 284 1.14 -13.51 -2.47
C LEU A 284 0.64 -14.66 -3.37
N TYR A 285 -0.24 -14.35 -4.32
CA TYR A 285 -0.79 -15.32 -5.26
C TYR A 285 0.31 -15.93 -6.13
N PHE A 286 1.13 -15.08 -6.75
CA PHE A 286 2.23 -15.54 -7.61
C PHE A 286 3.35 -16.23 -6.82
N LEU A 287 3.63 -15.81 -5.59
CA LEU A 287 4.56 -16.54 -4.71
C LEU A 287 4.11 -18.00 -4.51
N GLY A 288 2.81 -18.25 -4.35
CA GLY A 288 2.24 -19.60 -4.26
C GLY A 288 2.29 -20.42 -5.56
N MET A 289 2.46 -19.77 -6.72
CA MET A 289 2.60 -20.45 -8.02
C MET A 289 4.05 -20.89 -8.29
N MET A 290 5.04 -20.22 -7.71
CA MET A 290 6.45 -20.56 -7.91
C MET A 290 6.79 -21.88 -7.23
N THR A 291 7.51 -22.77 -7.94
CA THR A 291 7.86 -24.10 -7.41
C THR A 291 8.63 -24.02 -6.09
N ARG A 292 9.54 -23.04 -5.95
CA ARG A 292 10.27 -22.77 -4.71
C ARG A 292 9.45 -21.89 -3.74
N GLY A 293 8.62 -20.99 -4.26
CA GLY A 293 7.75 -20.13 -3.46
C GLY A 293 6.77 -20.90 -2.57
N LYS A 294 6.25 -22.05 -3.03
CA LYS A 294 5.44 -22.95 -2.18
C LYS A 294 6.19 -23.41 -0.93
N LYS A 295 7.45 -23.82 -1.09
CA LYS A 295 8.31 -24.22 0.03
C LYS A 295 8.61 -23.02 0.91
N ALA A 296 8.90 -21.86 0.30
CA ALA A 296 9.14 -20.61 1.02
C ALA A 296 7.96 -20.26 1.94
N VAL A 297 6.75 -20.17 1.41
CA VAL A 297 5.52 -19.88 2.18
C VAL A 297 5.30 -20.89 3.31
N ALA A 298 5.59 -22.18 3.08
CA ALA A 298 5.45 -23.21 4.09
C ALA A 298 6.49 -23.12 5.22
N VAL A 299 7.67 -22.53 4.97
CA VAL A 299 8.72 -22.36 5.98
C VAL A 299 8.70 -20.99 6.66
N ILE A 300 8.05 -19.98 6.09
CA ILE A 300 7.88 -18.69 6.77
C ILE A 300 6.99 -18.90 7.99
N PRO A 301 7.51 -18.71 9.21
CA PRO A 301 6.72 -18.91 10.41
C PRO A 301 5.51 -17.99 10.40
N ASN A 302 4.35 -18.57 10.72
CA ASN A 302 3.10 -17.85 10.98
C ASN A 302 2.48 -17.09 9.80
N LEU A 303 3.04 -17.05 8.58
CA LEU A 303 2.44 -16.30 7.47
C LEU A 303 1.01 -16.78 7.16
N VAL A 304 0.81 -18.09 7.08
CA VAL A 304 -0.52 -18.69 6.91
C VAL A 304 -1.45 -18.32 8.08
N GLN A 305 -0.98 -18.44 9.32
CA GLN A 305 -1.77 -18.09 10.52
C GLN A 305 -2.14 -16.60 10.57
N ILE A 306 -1.23 -15.71 10.14
CA ILE A 306 -1.47 -14.27 10.06
C ILE A 306 -2.56 -13.97 9.04
N LEU A 307 -2.51 -14.59 7.87
CA LEU A 307 -3.55 -14.42 6.84
C LEU A 307 -4.90 -14.97 7.31
N ILE A 308 -4.93 -16.12 8.00
CA ILE A 308 -6.17 -16.63 8.62
C ILE A 308 -6.70 -15.61 9.62
N ALA A 309 -5.87 -15.10 10.54
CA ALA A 309 -6.26 -14.11 11.53
C ALA A 309 -6.74 -12.78 10.91
N ILE A 310 -6.14 -12.34 9.79
CA ILE A 310 -6.62 -11.19 9.02
C ILE A 310 -8.03 -11.50 8.48
N SER A 311 -8.24 -12.67 7.86
CA SER A 311 -9.54 -13.03 7.31
C SER A 311 -10.64 -13.15 8.36
N GLU A 312 -10.34 -13.73 9.53
CA GLU A 312 -11.28 -13.85 10.65
C GLU A 312 -11.61 -12.49 11.24
N GLN A 313 -10.60 -11.64 11.48
CA GLN A 313 -10.80 -10.29 11.99
C GLN A 313 -11.69 -9.48 11.02
N LEU A 314 -11.39 -9.53 9.73
CA LEU A 314 -12.14 -8.80 8.71
C LEU A 314 -13.57 -9.35 8.54
N GLY A 315 -13.75 -10.66 8.62
CA GLY A 315 -15.06 -11.31 8.57
C GLY A 315 -15.90 -11.09 9.83
N SER A 316 -15.29 -10.69 10.96
CA SER A 316 -15.99 -10.38 12.21
C SER A 316 -16.55 -8.96 12.29
N PHE A 317 -16.20 -8.08 11.34
CA PHE A 317 -16.86 -6.77 11.22
C PHE A 317 -18.31 -6.98 10.77
N ASN A 318 -19.20 -7.15 11.74
CA ASN A 318 -20.63 -7.30 11.52
C ASN A 318 -21.23 -6.05 10.86
N HIS A 319 -22.35 -6.26 10.16
CA HIS A 319 -23.14 -5.34 9.35
C HIS A 319 -23.65 -4.04 10.02
N ASP A 320 -23.19 -3.69 11.22
CA ASP A 320 -23.68 -2.57 12.03
C ASP A 320 -22.89 -1.26 11.79
N GLY A 321 -22.71 -0.87 10.51
CA GLY A 321 -22.17 0.46 10.16
C GLY A 321 -20.76 0.77 10.68
N GLU A 322 -19.99 -0.24 11.10
CA GLU A 322 -18.69 -0.01 11.74
C GLU A 322 -17.64 0.50 10.74
N VAL A 323 -17.80 0.24 9.44
CA VAL A 323 -16.94 0.81 8.39
C VAL A 323 -17.78 1.26 7.18
N ASP A 324 -18.61 2.30 7.37
CA ASP A 324 -19.37 3.00 6.30
C ASP A 324 -18.48 3.90 5.43
N VAL A 325 -17.23 3.50 5.17
CA VAL A 325 -16.38 4.23 4.22
C VAL A 325 -16.56 3.54 2.86
N PRO A 326 -17.19 4.20 1.87
CA PRO A 326 -17.31 3.65 0.53
C PRO A 326 -15.91 3.32 0.03
N PHE A 327 -15.73 2.07 -0.39
CA PHE A 327 -14.47 1.59 -0.92
C PHE A 327 -14.41 2.01 -2.39
N PRO A 328 -13.37 2.74 -2.82
CA PRO A 328 -13.22 3.11 -4.22
C PRO A 328 -12.84 1.86 -5.00
N VAL A 329 -13.84 1.06 -5.36
CA VAL A 329 -13.65 -0.20 -6.11
C VAL A 329 -12.99 0.09 -7.47
N GLU A 330 -13.09 1.33 -7.98
CA GLU A 330 -12.38 1.76 -9.19
C GLU A 330 -10.85 1.78 -9.03
N GLU A 331 -10.30 2.16 -7.86
CA GLU A 331 -8.84 2.17 -7.60
C GLU A 331 -8.22 0.75 -7.65
N PHE A 332 -9.06 -0.27 -7.53
CA PHE A 332 -8.67 -1.69 -7.56
C PHE A 332 -9.05 -2.38 -8.87
N GLY A 333 -9.31 -1.62 -9.95
CA GLY A 333 -9.50 -2.17 -11.31
C GLY A 333 -8.38 -3.12 -11.75
N CYS A 334 -7.16 -2.94 -11.24
CA CYS A 334 -6.07 -3.87 -11.43
C CYS A 334 -6.28 -5.22 -10.72
N LEU A 335 -6.87 -5.28 -9.53
CA LEU A 335 -7.22 -6.55 -8.86
C LEU A 335 -8.35 -7.28 -9.59
N ARG A 336 -9.30 -6.54 -10.19
CA ARG A 336 -10.36 -7.11 -11.03
C ARG A 336 -9.80 -7.84 -12.25
N THR A 337 -8.74 -7.31 -12.86
CA THR A 337 -8.01 -7.96 -13.96
C THR A 337 -6.98 -8.98 -13.47
N ALA A 338 -6.50 -8.81 -12.24
CA ALA A 338 -5.43 -9.62 -11.68
C ALA A 338 -5.79 -11.07 -11.41
N PHE A 339 -7.05 -11.26 -11.08
CA PHE A 339 -7.54 -12.48 -10.52
C PHE A 339 -8.64 -13.07 -11.40
N PRO A 340 -8.28 -13.79 -12.46
CA PRO A 340 -9.19 -14.77 -13.05
C PRO A 340 -9.63 -15.80 -11.99
N ALA A 341 -8.77 -16.05 -11.00
CA ALA A 341 -8.91 -17.08 -9.97
C ALA A 341 -9.62 -16.63 -8.69
N THR A 342 -9.50 -15.38 -8.15
CA THR A 342 -10.31 -14.93 -6.97
C THR A 342 -11.80 -14.72 -7.29
N MET A 343 -12.18 -15.17 -8.47
CA MET A 343 -13.54 -15.24 -8.92
C MET A 343 -13.96 -16.66 -9.21
N THR A 344 -13.17 -17.71 -8.95
CA THR A 344 -13.61 -19.06 -9.35
C THR A 344 -14.56 -19.69 -8.34
N VAL A 345 -14.44 -19.38 -7.05
CA VAL A 345 -15.46 -19.78 -6.04
C VAL A 345 -16.69 -18.88 -6.12
N HIS A 346 -16.51 -17.59 -6.45
CA HIS A 346 -17.57 -16.59 -6.44
C HIS A 346 -18.15 -16.20 -7.81
N ALA A 347 -17.53 -16.48 -8.95
CA ALA A 347 -18.12 -16.25 -10.30
C ALA A 347 -19.12 -17.33 -10.67
N LYS A 348 -19.13 -18.45 -9.94
CA LYS A 348 -20.25 -19.39 -9.95
C LYS A 348 -21.44 -18.86 -9.16
N ARG A 349 -21.23 -17.90 -8.26
CA ARG A 349 -22.30 -17.10 -7.65
C ARG A 349 -22.53 -15.88 -8.55
N SER A 350 -23.78 -15.48 -8.74
CA SER A 350 -24.16 -14.47 -9.73
C SER A 350 -23.37 -13.15 -9.58
N ALA A 351 -23.29 -12.35 -10.65
CA ALA A 351 -22.73 -10.98 -10.60
C ALA A 351 -23.29 -10.15 -9.41
N THR A 352 -24.53 -10.45 -9.00
CA THR A 352 -25.21 -9.90 -7.82
C THR A 352 -24.48 -10.19 -6.50
N SER A 353 -23.96 -11.41 -6.29
CA SER A 353 -23.24 -11.77 -5.07
C SER A 353 -21.88 -11.07 -4.97
N ARG A 354 -21.24 -10.84 -6.11
CA ARG A 354 -20.00 -10.06 -6.20
C ARG A 354 -20.27 -8.59 -5.89
N ALA A 355 -21.28 -7.99 -6.55
CA ALA A 355 -21.67 -6.61 -6.30
C ALA A 355 -22.00 -6.39 -4.81
N LEU A 356 -22.66 -7.35 -4.16
CA LEU A 356 -22.97 -7.29 -2.73
C LEU A 356 -21.71 -7.37 -1.84
N LEU A 357 -20.71 -8.20 -2.20
CA LEU A 357 -19.44 -8.22 -1.46
C LEU A 357 -18.67 -6.92 -1.67
N GLU A 358 -18.66 -6.37 -2.89
CA GLU A 358 -18.01 -5.08 -3.19
C GLU A 358 -18.65 -3.91 -2.41
N THR A 359 -19.94 -4.01 -2.03
CA THR A 359 -20.58 -3.06 -1.09
C THR A 359 -20.17 -3.25 0.38
N HIS A 360 -19.40 -4.29 0.70
CA HIS A 360 -18.92 -4.61 2.05
C HIS A 360 -17.39 -4.88 2.06
N PRO A 361 -16.56 -3.83 2.18
CA PRO A 361 -15.13 -3.89 1.89
C PRO A 361 -14.34 -4.88 2.77
N ALA A 362 -14.70 -4.97 4.04
CA ALA A 362 -14.10 -5.92 4.99
C ALA A 362 -14.38 -7.37 4.57
N SER A 363 -15.64 -7.68 4.28
CA SER A 363 -16.08 -9.00 3.82
C SER A 363 -15.46 -9.37 2.48
N PHE A 364 -15.35 -8.41 1.55
CA PHE A 364 -14.66 -8.61 0.27
C PHE A 364 -13.19 -8.96 0.48
N THR A 365 -12.49 -8.16 1.29
CA THR A 365 -11.07 -8.39 1.59
C THR A 365 -10.86 -9.74 2.27
N ALA A 366 -11.70 -10.08 3.26
CA ALA A 366 -11.67 -11.38 3.92
C ALA A 366 -11.85 -12.53 2.92
N ALA A 367 -12.83 -12.42 2.02
CA ALA A 367 -13.08 -13.44 0.99
C ALA A 367 -11.88 -13.63 0.06
N CYS A 368 -11.23 -12.54 -0.39
CA CYS A 368 -10.05 -12.64 -1.23
C CYS A 368 -8.87 -13.33 -0.51
N VAL A 369 -8.69 -13.08 0.79
CA VAL A 369 -7.66 -13.76 1.60
C VAL A 369 -7.99 -15.26 1.75
N VAL A 370 -9.25 -15.61 2.02
CA VAL A 370 -9.69 -17.01 2.10
C VAL A 370 -9.45 -17.75 0.79
N GLU A 371 -9.70 -17.10 -0.34
CA GLU A 371 -9.51 -17.70 -1.65
C GLU A 371 -8.03 -17.89 -1.99
N LEU A 372 -7.16 -16.93 -1.64
CA LEU A 372 -5.71 -17.10 -1.70
C LEU A 372 -5.26 -18.31 -0.86
N LEU A 373 -5.74 -18.43 0.38
CA LEU A 373 -5.42 -19.54 1.28
C LEU A 373 -5.90 -20.87 0.70
N HIS A 374 -7.11 -20.93 0.15
CA HIS A 374 -7.63 -22.10 -0.53
C HIS A 374 -6.77 -22.48 -1.75
N TRP A 375 -6.36 -21.50 -2.53
CA TRP A 375 -5.46 -21.72 -3.67
C TRP A 375 -4.11 -22.29 -3.21
N TRP A 376 -3.51 -21.70 -2.19
CA TRP A 376 -2.27 -22.21 -1.59
C TRP A 376 -2.42 -23.65 -1.08
N GLU A 377 -3.57 -24.00 -0.48
CA GLU A 377 -3.89 -25.38 -0.09
C GLU A 377 -3.89 -26.33 -1.29
N ILE A 378 -4.58 -25.97 -2.39
CA ILE A 378 -4.56 -26.75 -3.64
C ILE A 378 -3.13 -26.94 -4.16
N GLN A 379 -2.29 -25.91 -3.98
CA GLN A 379 -0.88 -25.93 -4.38
C GLN A 379 0.04 -26.72 -3.43
N GLY A 380 -0.47 -27.21 -2.29
CA GLY A 380 0.24 -28.05 -1.32
C GLY A 380 0.80 -27.33 -0.10
N VAL A 381 0.42 -26.06 0.14
CA VAL A 381 0.75 -25.33 1.37
C VAL A 381 -0.16 -25.82 2.51
N PRO A 382 0.37 -26.10 3.71
CA PRO A 382 -0.38 -26.75 4.78
C PRO A 382 -1.34 -25.80 5.53
N VAL A 383 -2.42 -25.34 4.88
CA VAL A 383 -3.34 -24.34 5.44
C VAL A 383 -4.23 -24.89 6.57
N ARG A 384 -4.93 -26.02 6.36
CA ARG A 384 -5.88 -26.58 7.36
C ARG A 384 -5.22 -27.14 8.61
N SER A 385 -3.94 -27.50 8.52
CA SER A 385 -3.17 -28.00 9.66
C SER A 385 -2.59 -26.90 10.54
N CYS A 386 -2.67 -25.64 10.10
CA CYS A 386 -2.26 -24.51 10.94
C CYS A 386 -3.33 -24.26 12.01
N SER A 387 -3.01 -24.56 13.28
CA SER A 387 -3.75 -23.97 14.39
C SER A 387 -3.49 -22.47 14.38
N VAL A 388 -4.56 -21.67 14.40
CA VAL A 388 -4.47 -20.30 14.88
C VAL A 388 -4.60 -20.40 16.39
N ASP A 389 -3.51 -20.76 17.06
CA ASP A 389 -3.45 -20.52 18.49
C ASP A 389 -3.57 -19.00 18.64
N ALA A 390 -4.68 -18.55 19.22
CA ALA A 390 -5.00 -17.14 19.35
C ALA A 390 -3.74 -16.42 19.84
N PHE A 391 -3.12 -15.66 18.93
CA PHE A 391 -1.85 -14.99 19.19
C PHE A 391 -1.91 -14.29 20.55
N PRO A 392 -0.77 -14.26 21.27
CA PRO A 392 -0.69 -13.99 22.69
C PRO A 392 -1.68 -12.92 23.11
N SER A 393 -2.53 -13.26 24.09
CA SER A 393 -3.56 -12.36 24.62
C SER A 393 -2.97 -10.97 24.89
N LYS A 394 -3.80 -9.92 24.96
CA LYS A 394 -3.33 -8.54 25.30
C LYS A 394 -2.39 -8.50 26.52
N GLU A 395 -2.46 -9.46 27.44
CA GLU A 395 -1.57 -9.59 28.59
C GLU A 395 -0.17 -10.12 28.25
N GLU A 396 -0.08 -10.96 27.24
CA GLU A 396 1.11 -11.69 26.83
C GLU A 396 1.95 -10.85 25.84
N ALA A 397 1.29 -10.03 24.99
CA ALA A 397 1.91 -8.93 24.25
C ALA A 397 2.50 -7.84 25.19
N LYS A 398 1.82 -7.55 26.31
CA LYS A 398 2.33 -6.67 27.37
C LYS A 398 3.54 -7.26 28.11
N ARG A 399 3.65 -8.58 28.21
CA ARG A 399 4.82 -9.26 28.82
C ARG A 399 6.03 -9.23 27.90
N MET A 400 5.86 -9.37 26.59
CA MET A 400 6.98 -9.31 25.63
C MET A 400 7.61 -7.91 25.55
N THR A 401 6.78 -6.86 25.48
CA THR A 401 7.24 -5.46 25.52
C THR A 401 7.92 -5.07 26.84
N LYS A 402 7.57 -5.72 27.96
CA LYS A 402 8.23 -5.53 29.26
C LYS A 402 9.57 -6.26 29.36
N LYS A 403 9.74 -7.37 28.62
CA LYS A 403 10.98 -8.15 28.58
C LYS A 403 12.07 -7.44 27.77
N GLU A 404 11.71 -6.75 26.69
CA GLU A 404 12.63 -5.92 25.89
C GLU A 404 13.12 -4.68 26.65
N ARG A 405 12.27 -4.05 27.47
CA ARG A 405 12.68 -2.92 28.34
C ARG A 405 13.69 -3.34 29.43
N ASN A 406 13.67 -4.60 29.86
CA ASN A 406 14.56 -5.11 30.89
C ASN A 406 15.90 -5.67 30.35
N HIS A 407 16.14 -5.59 29.03
CA HIS A 407 17.40 -5.99 28.39
C HIS A 407 18.15 -4.82 27.73
N SER A 408 17.77 -3.57 28.03
CA SER A 408 18.65 -2.44 27.78
C SER A 408 19.82 -2.49 28.78
N PRO A 409 21.09 -2.63 28.35
CA PRO A 409 22.21 -2.58 29.27
C PRO A 409 22.24 -1.19 29.90
N SER A 410 22.13 -1.13 31.23
CA SER A 410 22.41 0.10 31.96
C SER A 410 23.86 0.49 31.69
N LEU A 411 24.07 1.60 30.99
CA LEU A 411 25.37 2.24 30.87
C LEU A 411 25.82 2.66 32.27
N ASP A 412 26.57 1.77 32.91
CA ASP A 412 27.26 2.01 34.17
C ASP A 412 28.26 3.14 33.96
N THR A 413 27.94 4.30 34.53
CA THR A 413 28.84 5.44 34.62
C THR A 413 29.82 5.18 35.76
N ARG A 414 30.97 4.57 35.45
CA ARG A 414 32.11 4.52 36.37
C ARG A 414 33.33 5.24 35.80
N SER A 415 33.51 6.46 36.32
CA SER A 415 34.76 7.00 36.87
C SER A 415 36.02 6.95 36.00
N SER A 416 36.26 8.01 35.23
CA SER A 416 37.62 8.42 34.85
C SER A 416 38.30 9.09 36.05
N LYS A 417 39.24 8.40 36.70
CA LYS A 417 40.33 9.03 37.43
C LYS A 417 41.54 9.12 36.49
N ALA A 418 42.09 10.32 36.44
CA ALA A 418 43.35 10.79 35.85
C ALA A 418 44.36 9.73 35.38
N ILE A 419 44.83 9.87 34.13
CA ILE A 419 46.17 10.37 33.77
C ILE A 419 46.02 11.28 32.55
#